data_AF-A0A357TA98-F1
#
_entry.id   AF-A0A357TA98-F1
#
_cell.length_a   1.000
_cell.length_b   1.000
_cell.length_c   1.000
_cell.angle_alpha   90.00
_cell.angle_beta   90.00
_cell.angle_gamma   90.00
#
_symmetry.space_group_name_H-M   'P 1'
#
loop_
_entity.id
_entity.type
_entity.pdbx_description
1 polymer ?
#
loop_
_entity_poly.entity_id
_entity_poly.type
_entity_poly.pdbx_seq_one_letter_code
_entity_poly.pdbx_strand_id
1 'polypeptide(L)' 'MAKKVKTYKELTEDLEIVLEALESGTLSVEEAMKKYEEGVLLTKDLLKILHKAEEKVKLMENGEETEF' A
#
# COMPACT_ATOMS: atom_id res chain seq x y z
N MET A 1 -11.50 10.13 17.05
CA MET A 1 -11.35 10.77 15.73
C MET A 1 -11.09 9.66 14.72
N ALA A 2 -11.89 9.55 13.66
CA ALA A 2 -11.70 8.49 12.66
C ALA A 2 -10.38 8.72 11.91
N LYS A 3 -9.49 7.73 11.92
CA LYS A 3 -8.22 7.79 11.18
C LYS A 3 -8.56 7.84 9.68
N LYS A 4 -8.21 8.94 9.00
CA LYS A 4 -8.37 9.07 7.55
C LYS A 4 -7.64 7.88 6.89
N VAL A 5 -8.36 7.12 6.06
CA VAL A 5 -7.76 6.05 5.25
C VAL A 5 -6.92 6.71 4.16
N LYS A 6 -5.64 6.32 4.03
CA LYS A 6 -4.77 6.82 2.96
C LYS A 6 -5.21 6.25 1.61
N THR A 7 -5.06 7.06 0.57
CA THR A 7 -5.29 6.69 -0.83
C THR A 7 -4.14 5.82 -1.36
N TYR A 8 -4.35 5.15 -2.50
CA TYR A 8 -3.30 4.39 -3.18
C TYR A 8 -2.06 5.25 -3.44
N LYS A 9 -2.27 6.47 -3.94
CA LYS A 9 -1.18 7.43 -4.22
C LYS A 9 -0.40 7.78 -2.95
N GLU A 10 -1.10 8.16 -1.88
CA GLU A 10 -0.45 8.51 -0.60
C GLU A 10 0.37 7.32 -0.05
N LEU A 11 -0.14 6.08 -0.17
CA LEU A 11 0.59 4.87 0.27
C LEU A 11 1.81 4.56 -0.60
N THR A 12 1.74 4.80 -1.92
CA THR A 12 2.88 4.63 -2.82
C THR A 12 3.97 5.65 -2.51
N GLU A 13 3.60 6.93 -2.29
CA GLU A 13 4.54 7.97 -1.89
C GLU A 13 5.24 7.63 -0.55
N ASP A 14 4.49 7.10 0.44
CA ASP A 14 5.11 6.62 1.69
C ASP A 14 6.11 5.49 1.43
N LEU A 15 5.79 4.55 0.52
CA LEU A 15 6.65 3.41 0.20
C LEU A 15 7.92 3.85 -0.51
N GLU A 16 7.84 4.83 -1.40
CA GLU A 16 9.01 5.45 -2.05
C GLU A 16 9.96 6.05 -1.01
N ILE A 17 9.43 6.77 -0.01
CA ILE A 17 10.24 7.33 1.09
C ILE A 17 10.94 6.22 1.90
N VAL A 18 10.25 5.10 2.14
CA VAL A 18 10.85 3.93 2.81
C VAL A 18 11.99 3.35 1.98
N LEU A 19 11.80 3.21 0.67
CA LEU A 19 12.81 2.69 -0.24
C LEU A 19 14.03 3.62 -0.30
N GLU A 20 13.84 4.92 -0.46
CA GLU A 20 14.93 5.91 -0.44
C GLU A 20 15.75 5.83 0.85
N ALA A 21 15.09 5.65 2.01
CA ALA A 21 15.77 5.48 3.28
C ALA A 21 16.62 4.20 3.33
N LEU A 22 16.09 3.08 2.85
CA LEU A 22 16.80 1.80 2.78
C LEU A 22 17.97 1.83 1.79
N GLU A 23 17.79 2.47 0.63
CA GLU A 23 18.81 2.60 -0.41
C GLU A 23 19.92 3.61 -0.05
N SER A 24 19.66 4.52 0.89
CA SER A 24 20.65 5.51 1.34
C SER A 24 21.92 4.88 1.92
N GLY A 25 21.84 3.65 2.44
CA GLY A 25 22.96 2.94 3.05
C GLY A 25 23.49 3.56 4.36
N THR A 26 22.76 4.53 4.93
CA THR A 26 23.18 5.24 6.16
C THR A 26 22.52 4.71 7.45
N LEU A 27 21.54 3.81 7.31
CA LEU A 27 20.79 3.25 8.43
C LEU A 27 21.60 2.19 9.18
N SER A 28 21.48 2.16 10.50
CA SER A 28 21.85 0.99 11.30
C SER A 28 20.97 -0.22 10.96
N VAL A 29 21.39 -1.42 11.40
CA VAL A 29 20.63 -2.65 11.17
C VAL A 29 19.25 -2.55 11.81
N GLU A 30 19.14 -2.04 13.04
CA GLU A 30 17.86 -1.88 13.72
C GLU A 30 16.93 -0.89 13.01
N GLU A 31 17.47 0.18 12.44
CA GLU A 31 16.69 1.17 11.67
C GLU A 31 16.24 0.60 10.32
N ALA A 32 17.14 -0.10 9.62
CA ALA A 32 16.82 -0.77 8.37
C ALA A 32 15.71 -1.82 8.57
N MET A 33 15.76 -2.58 9.66
CA MET A 33 14.71 -3.54 10.03
C MET A 33 13.36 -2.85 10.24
N LYS A 34 13.32 -1.72 10.95
CA LYS A 34 12.08 -0.94 11.13
C LYS A 34 11.53 -0.41 9.81
N LYS A 35 12.39 0.11 8.93
CA LYS A 35 11.98 0.57 7.60
C LYS A 35 11.48 -0.56 6.72
N TYR A 36 12.11 -1.72 6.78
CA TYR A 36 11.61 -2.91 6.10
C TYR A 36 10.22 -3.32 6.59
N GLU A 37 10.00 -3.38 7.90
CA GLU A 37 8.67 -3.67 8.47
C GLU A 37 7.61 -2.65 8.03
N GLU A 38 7.95 -1.36 8.01
CA GLU A 38 7.09 -0.28 7.49
C GLU A 38 6.72 -0.53 6.02
N GLY A 39 7.70 -0.85 5.17
CA GLY A 39 7.47 -1.20 3.77
C GLY A 39 6.58 -2.43 3.57
N VAL A 40 6.74 -3.47 4.40
CA VAL A 40 5.87 -4.66 4.36
C VAL A 40 4.42 -4.32 4.71
N LEU A 41 4.19 -3.40 5.65
CA LEU A 41 2.84 -2.95 5.98
C LEU A 41 2.22 -2.11 4.86
N LEU A 42 2.98 -1.18 4.28
CA LEU A 42 2.53 -0.35 3.16
C LEU A 42 2.16 -1.19 1.94
N THR A 43 3.01 -2.15 1.56
CA THR A 43 2.74 -3.08 0.45
C THR A 43 1.49 -3.92 0.70
N LYS A 44 1.27 -4.38 1.93
CA LYS A 44 0.03 -5.09 2.29
C LYS A 44 -1.22 -4.23 2.11
N ASP A 45 -1.16 -2.94 2.44
CA ASP A 45 -2.29 -2.04 2.25
C ASP A 45 -2.53 -1.68 0.78
N LEU A 46 -1.47 -1.50 -0.01
CA LEU A 46 -1.55 -1.33 -1.47
C LEU A 46 -2.23 -2.54 -2.12
N LEU A 47 -1.81 -3.77 -1.77
CA LEU A 47 -2.41 -5.00 -2.30
C LEU A 47 -3.89 -5.12 -1.96
N LYS A 48 -4.33 -4.70 -0.76
CA LYS A 48 -5.77 -4.69 -0.42
C LYS A 48 -6.57 -3.75 -1.32
N ILE A 49 -6.02 -2.59 -1.67
CA ILE A 49 -6.69 -1.65 -2.58
C ILE A 49 -6.81 -2.28 -3.97
N LEU A 50 -5.73 -2.90 -4.47
CA LEU A 50 -5.73 -3.57 -5.77
C LEU A 50 -6.70 -4.75 -5.81
N HIS A 51 -6.73 -5.59 -4.77
CA HIS A 51 -7.67 -6.71 -4.70
C HIS A 51 -9.13 -6.24 -4.72
N LYS A 52 -9.47 -5.17 -3.99
CA LYS A 52 -10.82 -4.59 -4.05
C LYS A 52 -11.17 -4.07 -5.45
N ALA A 53 -10.21 -3.46 -6.14
CA ALA A 53 -10.41 -3.01 -7.51
C ALA A 53 -10.60 -4.20 -8.46
N GLU A 54 -9.80 -5.26 -8.31
CA GLU A 54 -9.90 -6.50 -9.10
C GLU A 54 -11.23 -7.21 -8.88
N GLU A 55 -11.69 -7.33 -7.62
CA GLU A 55 -13.01 -7.87 -7.28
C GLU A 55 -14.11 -7.08 -7.98
N LYS A 56 -14.04 -5.74 -7.96
CA LYS A 56 -15.01 -4.89 -8.64
C LYS A 56 -15.03 -5.14 -10.15
N VAL A 57 -13.86 -5.25 -10.79
CA VAL A 57 -13.77 -5.55 -12.23
C VAL A 57 -14.37 -6.92 -12.54
N LYS A 58 -14.08 -7.95 -11.74
CA LYS A 58 -14.63 -9.29 -11.92
C LYS A 58 -16.16 -9.33 -11.82
N LEU A 59 -16.75 -8.57 -10.90
CA LEU A 59 -18.21 -8.46 -10.80
C LEU A 59 -18.82 -7.83 -12.05
N MET A 60 -18.18 -6.79 -12.60
CA MET A 60 -18.61 -6.14 -13.84
C MET A 60 -18.50 -7.07 -15.05
N GLU A 61 -17.42 -7.87 -15.15
CA GLU A 61 -17.25 -8.86 -16.23
C GLU A 61 -18.28 -9.99 -16.15
N ASN A 62 -18.69 -10.39 -14.94
CA ASN A 62 -19.70 -11.43 -14.72
C ASN A 62 -21.15 -10.95 -14.93
N GLY A 63 -21.36 -9.69 -15.34
CA GLY A 63 -22.68 -9.14 -15.62
C GLY A 63 -23.52 -8.81 -14.38
N GLU A 64 -22.94 -8.86 -13.18
CA GLU A 64 -23.55 -8.30 -11.97
C GLU A 64 -23.27 -6.80 -11.95
N GLU A 65 -24.06 -6.05 -12.72
CA GLU A 65 -24.08 -4.59 -12.67
C GLU A 65 -24.60 -4.16 -11.29
N THR A 66 -23.68 -4.02 -10.33
CA THR A 66 -23.99 -3.37 -9.06
C THR A 66 -23.89 -1.87 -9.28
N GLU A 67 -25.06 -1.20 -9.30
CA GLU A 67 -25.14 0.24 -9.16
C GLU A 67 -24.39 0.67 -7.90
N PHE A 68 -23.42 1.58 -8.08
CA PHE A 68 -22.77 2.31 -7.00
C PHE A 68 -23.11 3.79 -7.13
#